data_AF-A0AAW9R1R5-F1
#
_entry.id   AF-A0AAW9R1R5-F1
#
_cell.length_a   1.000
_cell.length_b   1.000
_cell.length_c   1.000
_cell.angle_alpha   90.00
_cell.angle_beta   90.00
_cell.angle_gamma   90.00
#
_symmetry.space_group_name_H-M   'P 1'
#
loop_
_entity.id
_entity.type
_entity.pdbx_description
1 polymer ?
#
loop_
_entity_poly.entity_id
_entity_poly.type
_entity_poly.pdbx_seq_one_letter_code
_entity_poly.pdbx_strand_id
1 'polypeptide(L)'
;MSLTETQKNVLRWLVEEVGAGNLDEEQIWCIWSHSGVNLVGYKGSVQIPDVKTTTLDALEKNNYISCDRKRSGEYRFALTGEAYKAVESNFAEPDRSANYYLNSPTEMMNFDPLKVWQEKLNYFQYQEAIAADPAQKFSLAQQIEECKRKISELSSITDR
;
A
#
# COMPACT_ATOMS: atom_id res chain seq x y z
N MET A 1 -15.90 -11.49 0.09
CA MET A 1 -16.33 -10.14 0.53
C MET A 1 -15.21 -9.20 0.12
N SER A 2 -15.46 -8.03 -0.48
CA SER A 2 -14.33 -7.14 -0.81
C SER A 2 -13.68 -6.61 0.47
N LEU A 3 -12.35 -6.60 0.50
CA LEU A 3 -11.60 -5.98 1.59
C LEU A 3 -11.68 -4.46 1.49
N THR A 4 -11.70 -3.78 2.64
CA THR A 4 -11.48 -2.33 2.70
C THR A 4 -10.02 -1.99 2.47
N GLU A 5 -9.72 -0.74 2.13
CA GLU A 5 -8.34 -0.29 1.89
C GLU A 5 -7.44 -0.49 3.12
N THR A 6 -7.97 -0.22 4.33
CA THR A 6 -7.26 -0.49 5.58
C THR A 6 -6.93 -1.98 5.75
N GLN A 7 -7.85 -2.88 5.39
CA GLN A 7 -7.63 -4.32 5.49
C GLN A 7 -6.58 -4.82 4.49
N LYS A 8 -6.60 -4.28 3.26
CA LYS A 8 -5.59 -4.57 2.24
C LYS A 8 -4.21 -4.08 2.65
N ASN A 9 -4.12 -2.86 3.21
CA ASN A 9 -2.85 -2.29 3.67
C ASN A 9 -2.25 -3.11 4.80
N VAL A 10 -3.07 -3.61 5.74
CA VAL A 10 -2.61 -4.55 6.78
C VAL A 10 -2.09 -5.85 6.16
N LEU A 11 -2.79 -6.43 5.17
CA LEU A 11 -2.32 -7.65 4.51
C LEU A 11 -1.01 -7.44 3.75
N ARG A 12 -0.88 -6.31 3.03
CA ARG A 12 0.34 -5.93 2.31
C ARG A 12 1.52 -5.82 3.27
N TRP A 13 1.33 -5.09 4.38
CA TRP A 13 2.34 -4.94 5.41
C TRP A 13 2.77 -6.28 6.02
N LEU A 14 1.81 -7.17 6.33
CA LEU A 14 2.13 -8.51 6.86
C LEU A 14 2.97 -9.34 5.88
N VAL A 15 2.60 -9.34 4.60
CA VAL A 15 3.33 -10.06 3.54
C VAL A 15 4.75 -9.50 3.36
N GLU A 16 4.91 -8.17 3.40
CA GLU A 16 6.22 -7.52 3.30
C GLU A 16 7.14 -7.88 4.48
N GLU A 17 6.63 -7.82 5.71
CA GLU A 17 7.44 -8.12 6.91
C GLU A 17 7.79 -9.60 7.03
N VAL A 18 6.91 -10.50 6.60
CA VAL A 18 7.23 -11.93 6.49
C VAL A 18 8.26 -12.17 5.39
N GLY A 19 8.09 -11.56 4.22
CA GLY A 19 9.08 -11.64 3.12
C GLY A 19 10.45 -11.07 3.49
N ALA A 20 10.50 -10.08 4.38
CA ALA A 20 11.72 -9.51 4.94
C ALA A 20 12.34 -10.37 6.06
N GLY A 21 11.66 -11.44 6.52
CA GLY A 21 12.11 -12.30 7.62
C GLY A 21 11.96 -11.66 9.01
N ASN A 22 11.16 -10.61 9.13
CA ASN A 22 10.90 -9.90 10.39
C ASN A 22 9.76 -10.53 11.20
N LEU A 23 8.94 -11.36 10.57
CA LEU A 23 7.85 -12.14 11.15
C LEU A 23 7.96 -13.61 10.72
N ASP A 24 7.51 -14.50 11.60
CA ASP A 24 7.36 -15.93 11.30
C ASP A 24 6.03 -16.15 10.56
N GLU A 25 6.10 -16.60 9.31
CA GLU A 25 4.95 -16.83 8.43
C GLU A 25 3.89 -17.78 9.03
N GLU A 26 4.36 -18.82 9.72
CA GLU A 26 3.50 -19.91 10.18
C GLU A 26 2.85 -19.60 11.53
N GLN A 27 3.43 -18.67 12.31
CA GLN A 27 2.98 -18.37 13.66
C GLN A 27 2.99 -16.88 13.99
N ILE A 28 2.31 -16.07 13.18
CA ILE A 28 2.12 -14.66 13.48
C ILE A 28 1.20 -14.54 14.71
N TRP A 29 1.73 -13.96 15.79
CA TRP A 29 1.01 -13.80 17.04
C TRP A 29 0.77 -12.33 17.36
N CYS A 30 -0.48 -11.91 17.19
CA CYS A 30 -0.97 -10.56 17.43
C CYS A 30 -1.64 -10.46 18.80
N ILE A 31 -1.22 -9.49 19.61
CA ILE A 31 -1.75 -9.20 20.95
C ILE A 31 -2.21 -7.74 21.01
N TRP A 32 -3.43 -7.52 21.50
CA TRP A 32 -3.96 -6.18 21.75
C TRP A 32 -3.74 -5.79 23.21
N SER A 33 -3.27 -4.57 23.41
CA SER A 33 -3.02 -3.97 24.71
C SER A 33 -3.55 -2.54 24.75
N HIS A 34 -3.56 -1.92 25.93
CA HIS A 34 -3.94 -0.51 26.10
C HIS A 34 -3.04 0.45 25.31
N SER A 35 -1.82 0.04 24.95
CA SER A 35 -0.87 0.80 24.15
C SER A 35 -0.93 0.48 22.65
N GLY A 36 -1.91 -0.33 22.21
CA GLY A 36 -2.08 -0.73 20.81
C GLY A 36 -1.73 -2.19 20.54
N VAL A 37 -1.37 -2.46 19.28
CA VAL A 37 -1.08 -3.81 18.76
C VAL A 37 0.38 -4.16 18.94
N ASN A 38 0.65 -5.36 19.43
CA ASN A 38 1.98 -5.94 19.51
C ASN A 38 2.02 -7.24 18.71
N LEU A 39 3.09 -7.43 17.93
CA LEU A 39 3.39 -8.69 17.24
C LEU A 39 4.54 -9.38 17.95
N VAL A 40 4.28 -10.57 18.50
CA VAL A 40 5.28 -11.31 19.27
C VAL A 40 6.39 -11.78 18.34
N GLY A 41 7.64 -11.49 18.71
CA GLY A 41 8.80 -11.88 17.92
C GLY A 41 9.07 -11.00 16.71
N TYR A 42 8.35 -9.89 16.54
CA TYR A 42 8.62 -8.92 15.48
C TYR A 42 10.01 -8.31 15.63
N LYS A 43 10.82 -8.42 14.56
CA LYS A 43 12.20 -7.90 14.51
C LYS A 43 12.36 -6.66 13.64
N GLY A 44 11.31 -6.26 12.93
CA GLY A 44 11.36 -5.12 12.03
C GLY A 44 11.37 -3.79 12.78
N SER A 45 11.78 -2.74 12.07
CA SER A 45 11.82 -1.37 12.57
C SER A 45 10.65 -0.52 12.09
N VAL A 46 9.78 -1.08 11.24
CA VAL A 46 8.61 -0.40 10.68
C VAL A 46 7.51 -0.37 11.74
N GLN A 47 6.79 0.75 11.82
CA GLN A 47 5.68 0.87 12.76
C GLN A 47 4.57 -0.13 12.41
N ILE A 48 4.15 -0.92 13.41
CA ILE A 48 3.03 -1.85 13.27
C ILE A 48 1.75 -1.05 13.00
N PRO A 49 0.99 -1.34 11.92
CA PRO A 49 -0.25 -0.65 11.63
C PRO A 49 -1.33 -0.95 12.70
N ASP A 50 -2.37 -0.11 12.76
CA ASP A 50 -3.53 -0.36 13.62
C ASP A 50 -4.33 -1.58 13.12
N VAL A 51 -3.93 -2.76 13.54
CA VAL A 51 -4.61 -4.02 13.23
C VAL A 51 -5.78 -4.19 14.19
N LYS A 52 -7.01 -4.21 13.68
CA LYS A 52 -8.21 -4.53 14.48
C LYS A 52 -8.56 -6.00 14.37
N THR A 53 -9.22 -6.54 15.39
CA THR A 53 -9.75 -7.92 15.33
C THR A 53 -10.67 -8.13 14.13
N THR A 54 -11.52 -7.14 13.83
CA THR A 54 -12.39 -7.14 12.64
C THR A 54 -11.62 -7.14 11.32
N THR A 55 -10.40 -6.61 11.30
CA THR A 55 -9.51 -6.70 10.13
C THR A 55 -9.06 -8.15 9.94
N LEU A 56 -8.57 -8.81 10.99
CA LEU A 56 -8.14 -10.21 10.89
C LEU A 56 -9.31 -11.16 10.58
N ASP A 57 -10.49 -10.92 11.14
CA ASP A 57 -11.69 -11.71 10.81
C ASP A 57 -12.06 -11.58 9.32
N ALA A 58 -11.92 -10.40 8.73
CA ALA A 58 -12.16 -10.20 7.32
C ALA A 58 -11.10 -10.88 6.44
N LEU A 59 -9.83 -10.87 6.86
CA LEU A 59 -8.75 -11.55 6.15
C LEU A 59 -8.95 -13.07 6.17
N GLU A 60 -9.32 -13.63 7.33
CA GLU A 60 -9.60 -15.06 7.47
C GLU A 60 -10.80 -15.47 6.61
N LYS A 61 -11.89 -14.70 6.65
CA LYS A 61 -13.09 -14.97 5.85
C LYS A 61 -12.83 -14.97 4.34
N ASN A 62 -11.78 -14.28 3.88
CA ASN A 62 -11.36 -14.28 2.48
C ASN A 62 -10.17 -15.23 2.20
N ASN A 63 -9.86 -16.13 3.13
CA ASN A 63 -8.80 -17.14 3.04
C ASN A 63 -7.38 -16.58 2.90
N TYR A 64 -7.13 -15.34 3.30
CA TYR A 64 -5.78 -14.75 3.29
C TYR A 64 -4.97 -15.12 4.52
N ILE A 65 -5.63 -15.43 5.62
CA ILE A 65 -4.99 -15.98 6.81
C ILE A 65 -5.73 -17.22 7.30
N SER A 66 -5.01 -18.12 7.94
CA SER A 66 -5.57 -19.25 8.69
C SER A 66 -5.36 -19.00 10.17
N CYS A 67 -6.43 -18.87 10.96
CA CYS A 67 -6.29 -18.67 12.41
C CYS A 67 -6.30 -20.00 13.16
N ASP A 68 -5.22 -20.30 13.85
CA ASP A 68 -5.14 -21.47 14.72
C ASP A 68 -5.76 -21.21 16.10
N ARG A 69 -5.71 -19.96 16.56
CA ARG A 69 -6.24 -19.58 17.87
C ARG A 69 -6.80 -18.17 17.88
N LYS A 70 -8.04 -18.06 18.36
CA LYS A 70 -8.71 -16.79 18.65
C LYS A 70 -9.09 -16.74 20.12
N ARG A 71 -8.59 -15.74 20.84
CA ARG A 71 -8.98 -15.45 22.23
C ARG A 71 -9.18 -13.95 22.39
N SER A 72 -9.88 -13.56 23.45
CA SER A 72 -10.06 -12.15 23.78
C SER A 72 -8.69 -11.49 23.96
N GLY A 73 -8.33 -10.60 23.03
CA GLY A 73 -7.06 -9.87 23.04
C GLY A 73 -5.85 -10.56 22.42
N GLU A 74 -5.96 -11.78 21.87
CA GLU A 74 -4.87 -12.42 21.13
C GLU A 74 -5.34 -13.27 19.94
N TYR A 75 -4.64 -13.14 18.81
CA TYR A 75 -4.85 -13.91 17.59
C TYR A 75 -3.53 -14.56 17.18
N ARG A 76 -3.60 -15.86 16.85
CA ARG A 76 -2.50 -16.57 16.19
C ARG A 76 -2.96 -17.07 14.84
N PHE A 77 -2.20 -16.73 13.81
CA PHE A 77 -2.54 -17.04 12.44
C PHE A 77 -1.30 -17.22 11.57
N ALA A 78 -1.49 -17.91 10.45
CA ALA A 78 -0.52 -18.04 9.37
C ALA A 78 -1.02 -17.31 8.12
N LEU A 79 -0.10 -16.78 7.31
CA LEU A 79 -0.44 -16.30 5.96
C LEU A 79 -0.68 -17.51 5.04
N THR A 80 -1.59 -17.34 4.08
CA THR A 80 -1.85 -18.37 3.06
C THR A 80 -1.22 -17.97 1.73
N GLY A 81 -1.05 -18.92 0.81
CA GLY A 81 -0.63 -18.63 -0.56
C GLY A 81 -1.54 -17.62 -1.29
N GLU A 82 -2.82 -17.53 -0.92
CA GLU A 82 -3.76 -16.56 -1.48
C GLU A 82 -3.48 -15.12 -1.01
N ALA A 83 -2.89 -14.93 0.18
CA ALA A 83 -2.45 -13.60 0.62
C ALA A 83 -1.37 -13.04 -0.30
N TYR A 84 -0.36 -13.84 -0.63
CA TYR A 84 0.72 -13.42 -1.52
C TYR A 84 0.21 -13.10 -2.91
N LYS A 85 -0.60 -13.97 -3.50
CA LYS A 85 -1.23 -13.73 -4.81
C LYS A 85 -2.07 -12.47 -4.82
N ALA A 86 -2.83 -12.23 -3.74
CA ALA A 86 -3.64 -11.02 -3.62
C ALA A 86 -2.76 -9.76 -3.52
N VAL A 87 -1.68 -9.77 -2.75
CA VAL A 87 -0.77 -8.62 -2.67
C VAL A 87 -0.03 -8.38 -3.99
N GLU A 88 0.49 -9.43 -4.62
CA GLU A 88 1.23 -9.38 -5.89
C GLU A 88 0.35 -8.87 -7.04
N SER A 89 -0.91 -9.30 -7.11
CA SER A 89 -1.87 -8.82 -8.11
C SER A 89 -2.53 -7.48 -7.76
N ASN A 90 -2.08 -6.81 -6.70
CA ASN A 90 -2.74 -5.63 -6.14
C ASN A 90 -4.25 -5.82 -5.95
N PHE A 91 -4.62 -6.96 -5.37
CA PHE A 91 -5.97 -7.44 -5.09
C PHE A 91 -6.86 -7.60 -6.33
N ALA A 92 -6.23 -7.79 -7.50
CA ALA A 92 -6.89 -7.81 -8.81
C ALA A 92 -7.81 -6.60 -9.05
N GLU A 93 -7.52 -5.48 -8.37
CA GLU A 93 -8.27 -4.26 -8.60
C GLU A 93 -7.85 -3.64 -9.94
N PRO A 94 -8.80 -3.09 -10.72
CA PRO A 94 -8.42 -2.24 -11.84
C PRO A 94 -7.50 -1.15 -11.28
N ASP A 95 -6.36 -0.94 -11.93
CA ASP A 95 -5.33 -0.01 -11.49
C ASP A 95 -5.94 1.38 -11.24
N ARG A 96 -6.18 1.69 -9.96
CA ARG A 96 -6.65 2.98 -9.47
C ARG A 96 -5.49 3.80 -8.92
N SER A 97 -4.27 3.62 -9.43
CA SER A 97 -3.10 4.47 -9.16
C SER A 97 -3.33 5.97 -9.41
N ALA A 98 -4.49 6.36 -9.96
CA ALA A 98 -4.99 7.74 -9.96
C ALA A 98 -5.48 8.26 -8.58
N ASN A 99 -5.69 7.41 -7.56
CA ASN A 99 -6.33 7.79 -6.29
C ASN A 99 -5.43 7.70 -5.04
N TYR A 100 -4.14 7.39 -5.18
CA TYR A 100 -3.23 7.16 -4.04
C TYR A 100 -2.61 8.41 -3.39
N TYR A 101 -3.09 9.62 -3.71
CA TYR A 101 -2.58 10.85 -3.06
C TYR A 101 -3.45 11.39 -1.93
N LEU A 102 -4.21 10.55 -1.22
CA LEU A 102 -4.99 11.02 -0.07
C LEU A 102 -5.05 9.96 1.04
N ASN A 103 -4.03 9.90 1.90
CA ASN A 103 -4.13 9.20 3.18
C ASN A 103 -3.42 9.98 4.29
N SER A 104 -3.90 11.20 4.60
CA SER A 104 -3.83 11.79 5.93
C SER A 104 -4.85 12.94 6.08
N PRO A 105 -5.68 12.96 7.14
CA PRO A 105 -6.63 14.07 7.38
C PRO A 105 -5.95 15.43 7.56
N THR A 106 -4.68 15.45 7.95
CA THR A 106 -3.85 16.66 8.08
C THR A 106 -3.32 17.16 6.72
N GLU A 107 -3.27 16.31 5.70
CA GLU A 107 -2.88 16.67 4.32
C GLU A 107 -4.08 17.09 3.45
N MET A 108 -5.32 16.79 3.85
CA MET A 108 -6.52 17.26 3.15
C MET A 108 -6.64 18.81 3.11
N MET A 109 -5.85 19.54 3.89
CA MET A 109 -5.75 21.00 3.81
C MET A 109 -4.73 21.51 2.78
N ASN A 110 -3.90 20.65 2.17
CA ASN A 110 -2.86 21.03 1.20
C ASN A 110 -2.74 20.05 0.01
N PHE A 111 -3.86 19.47 -0.46
CA PHE A 111 -3.85 18.74 -1.73
C PHE A 111 -3.74 19.75 -2.87
N ASP A 112 -2.52 19.89 -3.41
CA ASP A 112 -2.25 20.67 -4.62
C ASP A 112 -2.06 19.70 -5.79
N PRO A 113 -3.10 19.53 -6.65
CA PRO A 113 -2.99 18.71 -7.85
C PRO A 113 -1.80 19.10 -8.72
N LEU A 114 -1.45 20.39 -8.79
CA LEU A 114 -0.34 20.88 -9.60
C LEU A 114 0.99 20.32 -9.10
N LYS A 115 1.20 20.34 -7.78
CA LYS A 115 2.40 19.78 -7.14
C LYS A 115 2.54 18.28 -7.40
N VAL A 116 1.45 17.52 -7.31
CA VAL A 116 1.45 16.07 -7.59
C VAL A 116 1.89 15.78 -9.02
N TRP A 117 1.36 16.52 -10.00
CA TRP A 117 1.75 16.33 -11.40
C TRP A 117 3.20 16.79 -11.68
N GLN A 118 3.69 17.82 -10.99
CA GLN A 118 5.10 18.23 -11.05
C GLN A 118 6.06 17.16 -10.50
N GLU A 119 5.72 16.52 -9.39
CA GLU A 119 6.51 15.42 -8.82
C GLU A 119 6.57 14.22 -9.77
N LYS A 120 5.43 13.85 -10.39
CA LYS A 120 5.38 12.81 -11.42
C LYS A 120 6.26 13.15 -12.63
N LEU A 121 6.22 14.40 -13.10
CA LEU A 121 7.07 14.86 -14.19
C LEU A 121 8.56 14.69 -13.86
N ASN A 122 8.98 15.12 -12.66
CA ASN A 122 10.36 14.97 -12.21
C ASN A 122 10.81 13.51 -12.16
N TYR A 123 9.94 12.62 -11.67
CA TYR A 123 10.22 11.18 -11.63
C TYR A 123 10.43 10.59 -13.03
N PHE A 124 9.55 10.88 -13.99
CA PHE A 124 9.68 10.37 -15.35
C PHE A 124 10.89 10.95 -16.09
N GLN A 125 11.22 12.22 -15.86
CA GLN A 125 12.45 12.82 -16.40
C GLN A 125 13.72 12.17 -15.83
N TYR A 126 13.72 11.83 -14.55
CA TYR A 126 14.82 11.08 -13.94
C TYR A 126 14.94 9.67 -14.55
N GLN A 127 13.82 8.97 -14.73
CA GLN A 127 13.77 7.65 -15.38
C GLN A 127 14.24 7.72 -16.85
N GLU A 128 13.87 8.76 -17.59
CA GLU A 128 14.29 8.97 -18.98
C GLU A 128 15.81 9.18 -19.10
N ALA A 129 16.41 9.88 -18.13
CA ALA A 129 17.85 10.13 -18.08
C ALA A 129 18.68 8.85 -17.84
N ILE A 130 18.13 7.88 -17.10
CA ILE A 130 18.80 6.61 -16.77
C ILE A 130 18.45 5.46 -17.72
N ALA A 131 17.33 5.56 -18.45
CA ALA A 131 16.90 4.54 -19.39
C ALA A 131 17.91 4.43 -20.55
N ALA A 132 18.43 3.22 -20.79
CA ALA A 132 19.28 2.92 -21.94
C ALA A 132 18.46 2.33 -23.12
N ASP A 133 17.29 1.76 -22.82
CA ASP A 133 16.43 1.10 -23.80
C ASP A 133 15.56 2.10 -24.59
N PRO A 134 15.59 2.08 -25.94
CA PRO A 134 14.81 3.00 -26.77
C PRO A 134 13.28 2.86 -26.65
N ALA A 135 12.76 1.65 -26.41
CA ALA A 135 11.32 1.44 -26.26
C ALA A 135 10.84 1.98 -24.91
N GLN A 136 11.64 1.82 -23.87
CA GLN A 136 11.40 2.41 -22.56
C GLN A 136 11.45 3.95 -22.61
N LYS A 137 12.40 4.53 -23.36
CA LYS A 137 12.45 5.98 -23.62
C LYS A 137 11.21 6.50 -24.33
N PHE A 138 10.71 5.76 -25.33
CA PHE A 138 9.51 6.16 -26.05
C PHE A 138 8.28 6.20 -25.14
N SER A 139 8.10 5.17 -24.30
CA SER A 139 7.01 5.15 -23.31
C SER A 139 7.14 6.28 -22.28
N LEU A 140 8.34 6.54 -21.78
CA LEU A 140 8.62 7.63 -20.84
C LEU A 140 8.33 9.00 -21.47
N ALA A 141 8.70 9.21 -22.74
CA ALA A 141 8.43 10.46 -23.45
C ALA A 141 6.92 10.74 -23.55
N GLN A 142 6.08 9.72 -23.79
CA GLN A 142 4.63 9.88 -23.81
C GLN A 142 4.08 10.28 -22.44
N GLN A 143 4.56 9.64 -21.37
CA GLN A 143 4.15 9.95 -19.98
C GLN A 143 4.60 11.36 -19.54
N ILE A 144 5.79 11.79 -19.97
CA ILE A 144 6.32 13.15 -19.75
C ILE A 144 5.43 14.19 -20.46
N GLU A 145 5.03 13.93 -21.70
CA GLU A 145 4.16 14.84 -22.45
C GLU A 145 2.78 14.98 -21.79
N GLU A 146 2.20 13.87 -21.34
CA GLU A 146 0.93 13.86 -20.60
C GLU A 146 1.02 14.68 -19.31
N CYS A 147 2.10 14.49 -18.54
CA CYS A 147 2.33 15.26 -17.31
C CYS A 147 2.44 16.77 -17.59
N LYS A 148 3.20 17.17 -18.62
CA LYS A 148 3.32 18.59 -19.02
C LYS A 148 1.97 19.19 -19.40
N ARG A 149 1.14 18.43 -20.14
CA ARG A 149 -0.20 18.87 -20.53
C ARG A 149 -1.10 19.08 -19.31
N LYS A 150 -1.10 18.14 -18.38
CA LYS A 150 -1.89 18.22 -17.14
C LYS A 150 -1.45 19.36 -16.24
N ILE A 151 -0.14 19.60 -16.12
CA ILE A 151 0.40 20.76 -15.39
C ILE A 151 -0.09 22.06 -16.02
N SER A 152 -0.04 22.18 -17.36
CA SER A 152 -0.53 23.37 -18.06
C SER A 152 -2.04 23.59 -17.90
N GLU A 153 -2.83 22.52 -17.93
CA GLU A 153 -4.28 22.58 -17.69
C GLU A 153 -4.56 23.08 -16.26
N LEU A 154 -3.90 22.50 -15.27
CA LEU A 154 -4.11 22.84 -13.86
C LEU A 154 -3.61 24.24 -13.52
N SER A 155 -2.46 24.66 -14.04
CA SER A 155 -1.96 26.02 -13.83
C SER A 155 -2.88 27.08 -14.44
N SER A 156 -3.53 26.78 -15.58
CA SER A 156 -4.49 27.69 -16.21
C SER A 156 -5.80 27.86 -15.43
N ILE A 157 -6.13 26.92 -14.56
CA ILE A 157 -7.32 26.94 -13.70
C ILE A 157 -7.05 27.76 -12.43
N THR A 158 -5.81 27.76 -11.93
CA THR A 158 -5.39 28.50 -10.72
C THR A 158 -5.22 30.01 -10.94
N ASP A 159 -5.03 30.46 -12.18
CA ASP A 159 -4.84 31.89 -12.57
C ASP A 159 -6.17 32.63 -12.90
N ARG A 160 -7.33 32.04 -12.59
CA ARG A 160 -8.67 32.64 -12.76
C ARG A 160 -9.30 32.99 -11.42
#